data_AF-A0A1Q5BUD4-F1
#
_entry.id   AF-A0A1Q5BUD4-F1
#
_cell.length_a   1.000
_cell.length_b   1.000
_cell.length_c   1.000
_cell.angle_alpha   90.00
_cell.angle_beta   90.00
_cell.angle_gamma   90.00
#
_symmetry.space_group_name_H-M   'P 1'
#
loop_
_entity.id
_entity.type
_entity.pdbx_description
1 polymer ?
#
loop_
_entity_poly.entity_id
_entity_poly.type
_entity_poly.pdbx_seq_one_letter_code
_entity_poly.pdbx_strand_id
1 'polypeptide(L)'
;MGHTHAYGEPAGELLSLAADTAEQEAADAAAVAAAAGHPALAECWKAAAALTKYANENPGDQEVEEWRYDATERIVECAHAVNEGYKERVEELANESRGERAAIALGRFEDRGPVTADRLADLDDETRALLEWYAAPFPIEWLFAPERDTFGRILRKRVVVLFHGPGGLSLGLRDILGADVDIIGIDLDGGAVATAVAAGLRVIHADVTALDPENPALQFVSIIALTPPCQAFTPSGLGKGRYTGAIETICHVIWEAGAAAGFLPWEHSETGYAPRSGDTWDEVRAPLAELEDPRAGLMAEVIIWPLGMLARPGSILECVMVEQSSALPRQIEDALFGELTQAGWHTTEAWTLDAVDYGASHRKRRFMAAHRGAEKPFVDVVPAAPIPAPTFAQVVGWPTGRTYLTRGHRPVDPATGRAKGGGSRSADLSSTCVTATAYGWADSETGETISQSDIGRLVGFPADFPWTHVGRGRGVRNKAQQAADAVCPMVSAAIFGRILGDTDWETKVRAYVHELYGIETGTKAAEPEQLDLFGGEPEPTATAA
;
A
#
# COMPACT_ATOMS: atom_id res chain seq x y z
N MET A 1 -83.06 -28.58 9.14
CA MET A 1 -82.08 -28.65 10.24
C MET A 1 -80.90 -27.84 9.80
N GLY A 2 -80.76 -26.63 10.35
CA GLY A 2 -79.69 -25.71 10.00
C GLY A 2 -78.45 -25.97 10.85
N HIS A 3 -77.29 -25.77 10.25
CA HIS A 3 -76.06 -25.43 10.97
C HIS A 3 -75.38 -24.30 10.22
N THR A 4 -75.59 -23.09 10.71
CA THR A 4 -74.74 -21.92 10.53
C THR A 4 -73.50 -22.12 11.40
N HIS A 5 -72.33 -22.36 10.80
CA HIS A 5 -71.05 -22.15 11.48
C HIS A 5 -70.66 -20.68 11.30
N ALA A 6 -70.66 -19.96 12.41
CA ALA A 6 -70.17 -18.60 12.51
C ALA A 6 -68.65 -18.59 12.28
N TYR A 7 -68.19 -17.74 11.37
CA TYR A 7 -66.82 -17.24 11.36
C TYR A 7 -66.66 -16.32 12.58
N GLY A 8 -66.00 -16.83 13.62
CA GLY A 8 -65.42 -16.03 14.69
C GLY A 8 -64.03 -15.57 14.26
N GLU A 9 -63.80 -14.26 14.38
CA GLU A 9 -62.59 -13.53 13.99
C GLU A 9 -61.28 -13.96 14.69
N PRO A 10 -60.11 -13.63 14.09
CA PRO A 10 -58.77 -13.81 14.65
C PRO A 10 -58.37 -12.72 15.66
N ALA A 11 -59.28 -12.31 16.55
CA ALA A 11 -59.03 -11.20 17.47
C ALA A 11 -58.05 -11.55 18.61
N GLY A 12 -57.99 -12.83 19.02
CA GLY A 12 -57.18 -13.28 20.16
C GLY A 12 -55.68 -13.34 19.91
N GLU A 13 -55.24 -13.77 18.72
CA GLU A 13 -53.81 -13.79 18.33
C GLU A 13 -53.28 -12.38 18.08
N LEU A 14 -54.07 -11.51 17.44
CA LEU A 14 -53.71 -10.09 17.23
C LEU A 14 -53.57 -9.32 18.56
N LEU A 15 -54.41 -9.63 19.56
CA LEU A 15 -54.32 -9.01 20.89
C LEU A 15 -53.12 -9.52 21.71
N SER A 16 -52.70 -10.78 21.53
CA SER A 16 -51.50 -11.33 22.17
C SER A 16 -50.23 -10.75 21.56
N LEU A 17 -50.12 -10.73 20.23
CA LEU A 17 -49.00 -10.10 19.53
C LEU A 17 -48.86 -8.61 19.89
N ALA A 18 -49.98 -7.89 20.00
CA ALA A 18 -49.97 -6.47 20.39
C ALA A 18 -49.55 -6.25 21.85
N ALA A 19 -49.88 -7.17 22.76
CA ALA A 19 -49.46 -7.12 24.16
C ALA A 19 -47.97 -7.41 24.32
N ASP A 20 -47.46 -8.42 23.61
CA ASP A 20 -46.03 -8.78 23.60
C ASP A 20 -45.19 -7.64 22.99
N THR A 21 -45.69 -6.97 21.95
CA THR A 21 -45.04 -5.79 21.35
C THR A 21 -44.98 -4.61 22.33
N ALA A 22 -46.09 -4.33 23.03
CA ALA A 22 -46.14 -3.22 23.99
C ALA A 22 -45.24 -3.46 25.23
N GLU A 23 -45.09 -4.71 25.66
CA GLU A 23 -44.16 -5.08 26.73
C GLU A 23 -42.70 -4.89 26.29
N GLN A 24 -42.36 -5.29 25.06
CA GLN A 24 -41.04 -5.07 24.48
C GLN A 24 -40.72 -3.57 24.34
N GLU A 25 -41.63 -2.77 23.80
CA GLU A 25 -41.46 -1.31 23.67
C GLU A 25 -41.23 -0.62 25.03
N ALA A 26 -41.92 -1.08 26.08
CA ALA A 26 -41.73 -0.56 27.43
C ALA A 26 -40.35 -0.94 28.01
N ALA A 27 -39.88 -2.16 27.74
CA ALA A 27 -38.55 -2.63 28.14
C ALA A 27 -37.44 -1.83 27.43
N ASP A 28 -37.58 -1.60 26.13
CA ASP A 28 -36.63 -0.82 25.33
C ASP A 28 -36.57 0.64 25.79
N ALA A 29 -37.72 1.26 26.05
CA ALA A 29 -37.78 2.61 26.60
C ALA A 29 -37.11 2.71 27.97
N ALA A 30 -37.30 1.70 28.84
CA ALA A 30 -36.64 1.64 30.13
C ALA A 30 -35.12 1.46 30.00
N ALA A 31 -34.67 0.62 29.06
CA ALA A 31 -33.25 0.41 28.79
C ALA A 31 -32.57 1.70 28.32
N VAL A 32 -33.18 2.42 27.37
CA VAL A 32 -32.70 3.71 26.87
C VAL A 32 -32.64 4.76 27.99
N ALA A 33 -33.65 4.80 28.86
CA ALA A 33 -33.67 5.71 30.01
C ALA A 33 -32.56 5.38 31.03
N ALA A 34 -32.28 4.10 31.28
CA ALA A 34 -31.24 3.66 32.20
C ALA A 34 -29.82 3.95 31.68
N ALA A 35 -29.61 3.84 30.37
CA ALA A 35 -28.33 4.14 29.71
C ALA A 35 -28.13 5.64 29.39
N ALA A 36 -29.09 6.50 29.75
CA ALA A 36 -29.04 7.92 29.45
C ALA A 36 -27.77 8.60 30.00
N GLY A 37 -27.12 9.39 29.16
CA GLY A 37 -25.86 10.06 29.48
C GLY A 37 -24.59 9.25 29.18
N HIS A 38 -24.71 7.99 28.75
CA HIS A 38 -23.57 7.23 28.26
C HIS A 38 -23.05 7.82 26.92
N PRO A 39 -21.73 8.05 26.76
CA PRO A 39 -21.18 8.67 25.53
C PRO A 39 -21.50 7.90 24.25
N ALA A 40 -21.43 6.57 24.26
CA ALA A 40 -21.78 5.73 23.11
C ALA A 40 -23.23 5.93 22.66
N LEU A 41 -24.17 5.89 23.62
CA LEU A 41 -25.59 6.12 23.34
C LEU A 41 -25.82 7.54 22.78
N ALA A 42 -25.09 8.54 23.29
CA ALA A 42 -25.15 9.89 22.76
C ALA A 42 -24.68 9.97 21.30
N GLU A 43 -23.67 9.20 20.88
CA GLU A 43 -23.27 9.11 19.47
C GLU A 43 -24.34 8.43 18.60
N CYS A 44 -24.96 7.33 19.06
CA CYS A 44 -26.08 6.70 18.36
C CYS A 44 -27.24 7.68 18.13
N TRP A 45 -27.60 8.46 19.16
CA TRP A 45 -28.62 9.51 19.04
C TRP A 45 -28.26 10.58 17.99
N LYS A 46 -27.01 11.02 17.95
CA LYS A 46 -26.57 12.01 16.96
C LYS A 46 -26.60 11.44 15.53
N ALA A 47 -26.23 10.18 15.34
CA ALA A 47 -26.33 9.50 14.05
C ALA A 47 -27.77 9.36 13.57
N ALA A 48 -28.66 8.84 14.42
CA ALA A 48 -30.09 8.72 14.11
C ALA A 48 -30.73 10.07 13.78
N ALA A 49 -30.38 11.14 14.50
CA ALA A 49 -30.84 12.49 14.20
C ALA A 49 -30.34 13.00 12.83
N ALA A 50 -29.07 12.72 12.48
CA ALA A 50 -28.49 13.09 11.20
C ALA A 50 -29.15 12.35 10.03
N LEU A 51 -29.35 11.04 10.17
CA LEU A 51 -30.02 10.19 9.18
C LEU A 51 -31.50 10.54 9.03
N THR A 52 -32.21 10.79 10.14
CA THR A 52 -33.60 11.27 10.09
C THR A 52 -33.71 12.57 9.31
N LYS A 53 -32.78 13.52 9.53
CA LYS A 53 -32.75 14.76 8.76
C LYS A 53 -32.47 14.49 7.27
N TYR A 54 -31.53 13.60 6.97
CA TYR A 54 -31.18 13.25 5.59
C TYR A 54 -32.34 12.54 4.84
N ALA A 55 -33.06 11.63 5.51
CA ALA A 55 -34.26 10.99 4.98
C ALA A 55 -35.39 11.98 4.68
N ASN A 56 -35.62 12.94 5.59
CA ASN A 56 -36.61 14.00 5.35
C ASN A 56 -36.26 14.90 4.15
N GLU A 57 -34.96 15.03 3.82
CA GLU A 57 -34.48 15.78 2.65
C GLU A 57 -34.61 14.96 1.35
N ASN A 58 -34.71 13.63 1.43
CA ASN A 58 -34.77 12.69 0.30
C ASN A 58 -36.00 11.76 0.38
N PRO A 59 -37.23 12.30 0.36
CA PRO A 59 -38.43 11.51 0.56
C PRO A 59 -38.65 10.49 -0.57
N GLY A 60 -38.91 9.24 -0.21
CA GLY A 60 -39.23 8.16 -1.14
C GLY A 60 -38.02 7.34 -1.62
N ASP A 61 -36.81 7.67 -1.16
CA ASP A 61 -35.63 6.82 -1.30
C ASP A 61 -35.70 5.69 -0.26
N GLN A 62 -35.88 4.44 -0.73
CA GLN A 62 -36.05 3.29 0.16
C GLN A 62 -34.80 2.96 0.97
N GLU A 63 -33.61 3.14 0.39
CA GLU A 63 -32.33 2.86 1.04
C GLU A 63 -32.10 3.85 2.20
N VAL A 64 -32.43 5.12 1.98
CA VAL A 64 -32.30 6.15 3.01
C VAL A 64 -33.29 5.95 4.16
N GLU A 65 -34.50 5.47 3.86
CA GLU A 65 -35.51 5.15 4.88
C GLU A 65 -35.10 3.93 5.71
N GLU A 66 -34.46 2.93 5.10
CA GLU A 66 -33.87 1.77 5.78
C GLU A 66 -32.73 2.21 6.71
N TRP A 67 -31.79 3.03 6.25
CA TRP A 67 -30.72 3.56 7.10
C TRP A 67 -31.25 4.34 8.32
N ARG A 68 -32.33 5.12 8.14
CA ARG A 68 -32.98 5.82 9.27
C ARG A 68 -33.55 4.82 10.29
N TYR A 69 -34.16 3.74 9.81
CA TYR A 69 -34.72 2.69 10.65
C TYR A 69 -33.60 2.00 11.45
N ASP A 70 -32.54 1.54 10.79
CA ASP A 70 -31.41 0.86 11.40
C ASP A 70 -30.73 1.72 12.48
N ALA A 71 -30.52 3.01 12.20
CA ALA A 71 -29.94 3.92 13.18
C ALA A 71 -30.84 4.14 14.41
N THR A 72 -32.16 3.98 14.26
CA THR A 72 -33.10 4.04 15.38
C THR A 72 -33.05 2.76 16.21
N GLU A 73 -33.00 1.59 15.57
CA GLU A 73 -32.81 0.31 16.28
C GLU A 73 -31.48 0.26 17.03
N ARG A 74 -30.41 0.83 16.46
CA ARG A 74 -29.09 0.89 17.08
C ARG A 74 -29.07 1.62 18.42
N ILE A 75 -29.97 2.59 18.63
CA ILE A 75 -30.12 3.28 19.93
C ILE A 75 -30.55 2.28 21.01
N VAL A 76 -31.54 1.44 20.68
CA VAL A 76 -32.09 0.43 21.59
C VAL A 76 -31.03 -0.63 21.88
N GLU A 77 -30.36 -1.12 20.83
CA GLU A 77 -29.29 -2.10 20.97
C GLU A 77 -28.14 -1.58 21.85
N CYS A 78 -27.70 -0.34 21.62
CA CYS A 78 -26.66 0.29 22.41
C CYS A 78 -27.07 0.44 23.88
N ALA A 79 -28.33 0.82 24.14
CA ALA A 79 -28.84 0.94 25.50
C ALA A 79 -28.82 -0.40 26.25
N HIS A 80 -29.25 -1.49 25.60
CA HIS A 80 -29.16 -2.84 26.19
C HIS A 80 -27.71 -3.24 26.44
N ALA A 81 -26.82 -3.07 25.46
CA ALA A 81 -25.40 -3.39 25.61
C ALA A 81 -24.73 -2.60 26.76
N VAL A 82 -25.11 -1.33 26.96
CA VAL A 82 -24.65 -0.52 28.11
C VAL A 82 -25.15 -1.09 29.43
N ASN A 83 -26.45 -1.41 29.52
CA ASN A 83 -27.07 -1.91 30.75
C ASN A 83 -26.54 -3.31 31.14
N GLU A 84 -26.24 -4.14 30.15
CA GLU A 84 -25.70 -5.50 30.33
C GLU A 84 -24.17 -5.51 30.51
N GLY A 85 -23.49 -4.39 30.25
CA GLY A 85 -22.06 -4.22 30.44
C GLY A 85 -21.19 -4.79 29.31
N TYR A 86 -21.73 -4.95 28.11
CA TYR A 86 -21.03 -5.44 26.92
C TYR A 86 -20.17 -4.36 26.28
N LYS A 87 -19.03 -4.07 26.90
CA LYS A 87 -18.15 -2.95 26.53
C LYS A 87 -17.71 -2.95 25.05
N GLU A 88 -17.32 -4.10 24.51
CA GLU A 88 -16.87 -4.22 23.12
C GLU A 88 -18.00 -3.87 22.14
N ARG A 89 -19.21 -4.44 22.34
CA ARG A 89 -20.38 -4.11 21.52
C ARG A 89 -20.79 -2.65 21.65
N VAL A 90 -20.70 -2.07 22.85
CA VAL A 90 -20.98 -0.64 23.07
C VAL A 90 -20.02 0.26 22.25
N GLU A 91 -18.74 -0.10 22.20
CA GLU A 91 -17.74 0.64 21.42
C GLU A 91 -17.95 0.46 19.91
N GLU A 92 -18.25 -0.76 19.46
CA GLU A 92 -18.59 -1.08 18.07
C GLU A 92 -19.77 -0.24 17.58
N LEU A 93 -20.89 -0.27 18.31
CA LEU A 93 -22.11 0.50 17.99
C LEU A 93 -21.87 2.01 17.94
N ALA A 94 -21.00 2.53 18.82
CA ALA A 94 -20.61 3.94 18.81
C ALA A 94 -19.77 4.28 17.57
N ASN A 95 -18.83 3.40 17.19
CA ASN A 95 -17.99 3.58 16.01
C ASN A 95 -18.80 3.48 14.72
N GLU A 96 -19.73 2.52 14.61
CA GLU A 96 -20.69 2.43 13.50
C GLU A 96 -21.47 3.74 13.33
N SER A 97 -22.07 4.22 14.43
CA SER A 97 -22.85 5.48 14.44
C SER A 97 -22.01 6.68 14.05
N ARG A 98 -20.76 6.75 14.53
CA ARG A 98 -19.83 7.82 14.19
C ARG A 98 -19.40 7.75 12.71
N GLY A 99 -19.23 6.54 12.18
CA GLY A 99 -18.93 6.29 10.77
C GLY A 99 -20.05 6.74 9.84
N GLU A 100 -21.31 6.42 10.16
CA GLU A 100 -22.48 6.87 9.39
C GLU A 100 -22.60 8.39 9.38
N ARG A 101 -22.41 9.04 10.53
CA ARG A 101 -22.37 10.50 10.59
C ARG A 101 -21.29 11.07 9.67
N ALA A 102 -20.10 10.47 9.67
CA ALA A 102 -19.00 10.91 8.82
C ALA A 102 -19.34 10.74 7.34
N ALA A 103 -19.94 9.61 6.94
CA ALA A 103 -20.40 9.36 5.58
C ALA A 103 -21.45 10.39 5.11
N ILE A 104 -22.44 10.72 5.95
CA ILE A 104 -23.42 11.77 5.65
C ILE A 104 -22.75 13.14 5.52
N ALA A 105 -21.81 13.46 6.41
CA ALA A 105 -21.07 14.71 6.37
C ALA A 105 -20.25 14.82 5.09
N LEU A 106 -19.61 13.73 4.65
CA LEU A 106 -18.88 13.64 3.38
C LEU A 106 -19.80 13.88 2.19
N GLY A 107 -20.90 13.12 2.05
CA GLY A 107 -21.82 13.27 0.92
C GLY A 107 -22.38 14.69 0.80
N ARG A 108 -22.86 15.25 1.91
CA ARG A 108 -23.33 16.65 1.95
C ARG A 108 -22.25 17.68 1.62
N PHE A 109 -20.99 17.36 1.90
CA PHE A 109 -19.88 18.24 1.57
C PHE A 109 -19.58 18.18 0.07
N GLU A 110 -19.62 17.01 -0.55
CA GLU A 110 -19.45 16.82 -1.99
C GLU A 110 -20.59 17.43 -2.82
N ASP A 111 -21.84 17.35 -2.33
CA ASP A 111 -23.02 17.93 -2.98
C ASP A 111 -22.94 19.45 -3.18
N ARG A 112 -22.12 20.14 -2.37
CA ARG A 112 -21.90 21.59 -2.47
C ARG A 112 -20.91 21.98 -3.57
N GLY A 113 -20.35 21.00 -4.28
CA GLY A 113 -19.41 21.20 -5.39
C GLY A 113 -18.00 20.64 -5.11
N PRO A 114 -17.01 21.01 -5.93
CA PRO A 114 -15.64 20.49 -5.83
C PRO A 114 -14.99 20.75 -4.46
N VAL A 115 -14.29 19.75 -3.94
CA VAL A 115 -13.56 19.85 -2.67
C VAL A 115 -12.22 20.54 -2.90
N THR A 116 -12.05 21.71 -2.29
CA THR A 116 -10.81 22.52 -2.39
C THR A 116 -10.15 22.64 -1.02
N ALA A 117 -8.86 23.00 -1.01
CA ALA A 117 -8.11 23.24 0.24
C ALA A 117 -8.77 24.31 1.12
N ASP A 118 -9.28 25.40 0.53
CA ASP A 118 -9.98 26.46 1.26
C ASP A 118 -11.26 25.96 1.92
N ARG A 119 -12.05 25.15 1.19
CA ARG A 119 -13.27 24.56 1.76
C ARG A 119 -12.97 23.57 2.89
N LEU A 120 -11.87 22.82 2.79
CA LEU A 120 -11.42 21.96 3.88
C LEU A 120 -10.93 22.79 5.07
N ALA A 121 -10.31 23.95 4.85
CA ALA A 121 -9.89 24.87 5.91
C ALA A 121 -11.10 25.47 6.66
N ASP A 122 -12.19 25.74 5.95
CA ASP A 122 -13.43 26.35 6.48
C ASP A 122 -14.37 25.36 7.21
N LEU A 123 -14.00 24.08 7.33
CA LEU A 123 -14.75 23.12 8.15
C LEU A 123 -14.81 23.56 9.61
N ASP A 124 -16.00 23.50 10.21
CA ASP A 124 -16.16 23.69 11.65
C ASP A 124 -15.43 22.59 12.43
N ASP A 125 -15.06 22.89 13.69
CA ASP A 125 -14.24 22.02 14.51
C ASP A 125 -14.86 20.63 14.74
N GLU A 126 -16.20 20.54 14.86
CA GLU A 126 -16.88 19.25 15.07
C GLU A 126 -16.82 18.39 13.80
N THR A 127 -17.15 18.97 12.64
CA THR A 127 -17.07 18.26 11.36
C THR A 127 -15.63 17.87 11.03
N ARG A 128 -14.67 18.77 11.27
CA ARG A 128 -13.25 18.47 11.08
C ARG A 128 -12.81 17.28 11.94
N ALA A 129 -13.08 17.32 13.24
CA ALA A 129 -12.69 16.24 14.16
C ALA A 129 -13.37 14.90 13.83
N LEU A 130 -14.59 14.94 13.30
CA LEU A 130 -15.29 13.76 12.82
C LEU A 130 -14.61 13.15 11.59
N LEU A 131 -14.31 13.98 10.57
CA LEU A 131 -13.66 13.52 9.35
C LEU A 131 -12.20 13.12 9.57
N GLU A 132 -11.47 13.80 10.46
CA GLU A 132 -10.11 13.42 10.86
C GLU A 132 -10.10 12.04 11.52
N TRP A 133 -11.07 11.74 12.39
CA TRP A 133 -11.22 10.40 12.95
C TRP A 133 -11.56 9.36 11.88
N TYR A 134 -12.44 9.72 10.94
CA TYR A 134 -12.89 8.81 9.89
C TYR A 134 -11.79 8.50 8.87
N ALA A 135 -10.93 9.47 8.56
CA ALA A 135 -9.78 9.30 7.69
C ALA A 135 -8.59 8.64 8.38
N ALA A 136 -8.47 8.75 9.71
CA ALA A 136 -7.26 8.36 10.43
C ALA A 136 -6.83 6.92 10.10
N PRO A 137 -5.52 6.66 9.90
CA PRO A 137 -4.40 7.60 10.04
C PRO A 137 -4.11 8.46 8.80
N PHE A 138 -4.94 8.35 7.76
CA PHE A 138 -4.76 9.07 6.51
C PHE A 138 -5.25 10.53 6.60
N PRO A 139 -4.78 11.41 5.71
CA PRO A 139 -5.35 12.74 5.53
C PRO A 139 -6.85 12.77 5.30
N ILE A 140 -7.51 13.81 5.82
CA ILE A 140 -8.91 14.11 5.47
C ILE A 140 -9.10 14.35 3.98
N GLU A 141 -8.12 14.94 3.28
CA GLU A 141 -8.22 15.20 1.85
C GLU A 141 -8.33 13.91 1.02
N TRP A 142 -7.93 12.75 1.59
CA TRP A 142 -8.05 11.45 0.93
C TRP A 142 -9.44 10.82 1.00
N LEU A 143 -10.34 11.34 1.84
CA LEU A 143 -11.75 10.95 1.85
C LEU A 143 -12.52 11.39 0.60
N PHE A 144 -11.98 12.35 -0.16
CA PHE A 144 -12.66 12.95 -1.31
C PHE A 144 -12.04 12.52 -2.63
N ALA A 145 -12.85 12.48 -3.69
CA ALA A 145 -12.38 12.12 -5.01
C ALA A 145 -11.26 13.07 -5.51
N PRO A 146 -10.17 12.56 -6.13
CA PRO A 146 -9.11 13.39 -6.66
C PRO A 146 -9.62 14.19 -7.86
N GLU A 147 -9.00 15.35 -8.09
CA GLU A 147 -9.33 16.21 -9.23
C GLU A 147 -9.13 15.47 -10.57
N ARG A 148 -10.00 15.79 -11.52
CA ARG A 148 -9.99 15.22 -12.87
C ARG A 148 -9.93 16.32 -13.92
N ASP A 149 -9.27 16.04 -15.03
CA ASP A 149 -9.30 16.92 -16.20
C ASP A 149 -10.63 16.82 -16.97
N THR A 150 -10.74 17.58 -18.07
CA THR A 150 -11.93 17.60 -18.94
C THR A 150 -12.22 16.26 -19.62
N PHE A 151 -11.27 15.32 -19.61
CA PHE A 151 -11.40 13.97 -20.15
C PHE A 151 -11.66 12.93 -19.04
N GLY A 152 -11.87 13.37 -17.80
CA GLY A 152 -12.11 12.50 -16.66
C GLY A 152 -10.86 11.80 -16.13
N ARG A 153 -9.66 12.18 -16.59
CA ARG A 153 -8.40 11.59 -16.11
C ARG A 153 -8.01 12.22 -14.80
N ILE A 154 -7.59 11.39 -13.84
CA ILE A 154 -7.12 11.85 -12.53
C ILE A 154 -5.86 12.68 -12.74
N LEU A 155 -5.86 13.92 -12.25
CA LEU A 155 -4.74 14.85 -12.39
C LEU A 155 -3.55 14.39 -11.54
N ARG A 156 -3.81 14.01 -10.29
CA ARG A 156 -2.80 13.59 -9.32
C ARG A 156 -3.19 12.25 -8.73
N LYS A 157 -2.52 11.18 -9.16
CA LYS A 157 -2.81 9.82 -8.65
C LYS A 157 -2.37 9.69 -7.20
N ARG A 158 -3.16 8.98 -6.41
CA ARG A 158 -2.82 8.62 -5.03
C ARG A 158 -2.10 7.28 -4.99
N VAL A 159 -0.99 7.24 -4.26
CA VAL A 159 -0.11 6.09 -4.14
C VAL A 159 0.13 5.78 -2.66
N VAL A 160 -0.17 4.55 -2.25
CA VAL A 160 0.21 4.03 -0.93
C VAL A 160 1.43 3.13 -1.09
N VAL A 161 2.43 3.31 -0.23
CA VAL A 161 3.62 2.48 -0.20
C VAL A 161 3.75 1.83 1.17
N LEU A 162 3.49 0.52 1.24
CA LEU A 162 3.63 -0.26 2.47
C LEU A 162 5.06 -0.76 2.63
N PHE A 163 5.51 -0.86 3.89
CA PHE A 163 6.90 -1.20 4.23
C PHE A 163 7.89 -0.21 3.60
N HIS A 164 7.52 1.08 3.62
CA HIS A 164 8.13 2.17 2.85
C HIS A 164 9.65 2.31 3.05
N GLY A 165 10.15 1.90 4.21
CA GLY A 165 11.54 2.06 4.61
C GLY A 165 11.98 3.53 4.53
N PRO A 166 13.23 3.81 4.13
CA PRO A 166 13.72 5.18 4.00
C PRO A 166 13.20 5.89 2.74
N GLY A 167 12.34 5.26 1.92
CA GLY A 167 11.68 5.91 0.79
C GLY A 167 12.28 5.64 -0.59
N GLY A 168 13.01 4.54 -0.78
CA GLY A 168 13.62 4.20 -2.08
C GLY A 168 12.62 4.19 -3.24
N LEU A 169 11.41 3.65 -3.02
CA LEU A 169 10.35 3.68 -4.04
C LEU A 169 9.85 5.10 -4.32
N SER A 170 9.55 5.83 -3.26
CA SER A 170 9.00 7.19 -3.35
C SER A 170 9.97 8.18 -3.98
N LEU A 171 11.29 8.04 -3.75
CA LEU A 171 12.30 8.86 -4.43
C LEU A 171 12.36 8.57 -5.94
N GLY A 172 12.31 7.29 -6.33
CA GLY A 172 12.29 6.93 -7.75
C GLY A 172 11.08 7.52 -8.47
N LEU A 173 9.91 7.49 -7.81
CA LEU A 173 8.67 8.03 -8.34
C LEU A 173 8.62 9.58 -8.34
N ARG A 174 8.93 10.21 -7.21
CA ARG A 174 8.82 11.67 -7.02
C ARG A 174 9.99 12.42 -7.64
N ASP A 175 11.22 12.00 -7.35
CA ASP A 175 12.42 12.80 -7.60
C ASP A 175 13.10 12.44 -8.92
N ILE A 176 13.10 11.15 -9.30
CA ILE A 176 13.73 10.71 -10.55
C ILE A 176 12.74 10.81 -11.71
N LEU A 177 11.55 10.22 -11.59
CA LEU A 177 10.53 10.35 -12.64
C LEU A 177 9.92 11.75 -12.72
N GLY A 178 9.92 12.51 -11.61
CA GLY A 178 9.22 13.78 -11.53
C GLY A 178 7.69 13.61 -11.62
N ALA A 179 7.16 12.47 -11.19
CA ALA A 179 5.73 12.19 -11.30
C ALA A 179 4.93 13.06 -10.33
N ASP A 180 3.89 13.73 -10.83
CA ASP A 180 2.95 14.45 -9.98
C ASP A 180 1.93 13.48 -9.38
N VAL A 181 2.28 12.97 -8.20
CA VAL A 181 1.49 12.01 -7.43
C VAL A 181 1.38 12.44 -5.98
N ASP A 182 0.35 11.97 -5.31
CA ASP A 182 0.16 12.12 -3.88
C ASP A 182 0.52 10.78 -3.20
N ILE A 183 1.67 10.75 -2.50
CA ILE A 183 2.27 9.51 -1.99
C ILE A 183 2.20 9.50 -0.46
N ILE A 184 1.72 8.40 0.11
CA ILE A 184 1.81 8.11 1.54
C ILE A 184 2.54 6.79 1.75
N GLY A 185 3.64 6.84 2.52
CA GLY A 185 4.30 5.65 3.03
C GLY A 185 3.68 5.17 4.34
N ILE A 186 3.75 3.87 4.61
CA ILE A 186 3.50 3.29 5.94
C ILE A 186 4.70 2.42 6.29
N ASP A 187 5.26 2.63 7.49
CA ASP A 187 6.35 1.81 8.01
C ASP A 187 6.33 1.71 9.54
N LEU A 188 6.79 0.58 10.06
CA LEU A 188 6.87 0.28 11.49
C LEU A 188 8.21 0.71 12.12
N ASP A 189 9.30 0.79 11.34
CA ASP A 189 10.61 1.20 11.87
C ASP A 189 10.68 2.72 12.01
N GLY A 190 10.56 3.20 13.25
CA GLY A 190 10.65 4.64 13.54
C GLY A 190 11.94 5.31 13.06
N GLY A 191 13.04 4.57 12.86
CA GLY A 191 14.27 5.09 12.26
C GLY A 191 14.12 5.37 10.76
N ALA A 192 13.54 4.44 10.01
CA ALA A 192 13.23 4.57 8.60
C ALA A 192 12.18 5.66 8.35
N VAL A 193 11.12 5.71 9.18
CA VAL A 193 10.14 6.81 9.16
C VAL A 193 10.82 8.15 9.39
N ALA A 194 11.67 8.28 10.41
CA ALA A 194 12.37 9.53 10.68
C ALA A 194 13.27 9.96 9.52
N THR A 195 13.95 9.01 8.86
CA THR A 195 14.73 9.28 7.64
C THR A 195 13.84 9.76 6.50
N ALA A 196 12.73 9.08 6.24
CA ALA A 196 11.81 9.43 5.16
C ALA A 196 11.17 10.81 5.38
N VAL A 197 10.71 11.11 6.61
CA VAL A 197 10.17 12.42 6.99
C VAL A 197 11.22 13.51 6.83
N ALA A 198 12.47 13.26 7.24
CA ALA A 198 13.57 14.20 7.03
C ALA A 198 13.87 14.45 5.54
N ALA A 199 13.59 13.47 4.67
CA ALA A 199 13.66 13.59 3.21
C ALA A 199 12.39 14.23 2.58
N GLY A 200 11.49 14.77 3.40
CA GLY A 200 10.26 15.43 2.96
C GLY A 200 9.19 14.47 2.44
N LEU A 201 9.24 13.19 2.80
CA LEU A 201 8.22 12.20 2.45
C LEU A 201 7.15 12.13 3.53
N ARG A 202 5.89 11.96 3.13
CA ARG A 202 4.77 11.75 4.04
C ARG A 202 4.70 10.27 4.41
N VAL A 203 4.98 9.94 5.67
CA VAL A 203 4.99 8.56 6.16
C VAL A 203 4.24 8.43 7.47
N ILE A 204 3.34 7.46 7.54
CA ILE A 204 2.62 7.06 8.75
C ILE A 204 3.47 6.02 9.48
N HIS A 205 3.77 6.29 10.75
CA HIS A 205 4.48 5.35 11.62
C HIS A 205 3.48 4.38 12.24
N ALA A 206 3.30 3.22 11.63
CA ALA A 206 2.32 2.23 12.07
C ALA A 206 2.73 0.82 11.65
N ASP A 207 2.20 -0.17 12.38
CA ASP A 207 2.19 -1.55 11.91
C ASP A 207 1.10 -1.70 10.84
N VAL A 208 1.47 -2.17 9.65
CA VAL A 208 0.52 -2.35 8.55
C VAL A 208 -0.54 -3.39 8.88
N THR A 209 -0.26 -4.35 9.77
CA THR A 209 -1.26 -5.36 10.15
C THR A 209 -2.29 -4.82 11.15
N ALA A 210 -2.02 -3.65 11.76
CA ALA A 210 -2.90 -3.00 12.73
C ALA A 210 -3.76 -1.89 12.11
N LEU A 211 -3.60 -1.63 10.81
CA LEU A 211 -4.42 -0.69 10.07
C LEU A 211 -5.51 -1.43 9.29
N ASP A 212 -6.62 -0.74 9.08
CA ASP A 212 -7.73 -1.24 8.29
C ASP A 212 -7.45 -1.04 6.78
N PRO A 213 -7.30 -2.12 5.99
CA PRO A 213 -7.14 -2.02 4.53
C PRO A 213 -8.43 -1.53 3.84
N GLU A 214 -9.57 -1.52 4.52
CA GLU A 214 -10.85 -0.99 4.03
C GLU A 214 -11.10 0.46 4.48
N ASN A 215 -10.10 1.14 5.04
CA ASN A 215 -10.28 2.51 5.51
C ASN A 215 -10.87 3.42 4.40
N PRO A 216 -11.90 4.24 4.71
CA PRO A 216 -12.58 5.08 3.72
C PRO A 216 -11.64 6.01 2.91
N ALA A 217 -10.55 6.48 3.51
CA ALA A 217 -9.58 7.34 2.82
C ALA A 217 -8.80 6.60 1.71
N LEU A 218 -8.89 5.28 1.64
CA LEU A 218 -8.23 4.47 0.62
C LEU A 218 -9.06 4.28 -0.66
N GLN A 219 -10.35 4.65 -0.64
CA GLN A 219 -11.28 4.45 -1.77
C GLN A 219 -10.73 5.00 -3.10
N PHE A 220 -10.04 6.13 -3.05
CA PHE A 220 -9.52 6.80 -4.24
C PHE A 220 -8.02 6.59 -4.47
N VAL A 221 -7.41 5.58 -3.85
CA VAL A 221 -6.03 5.19 -4.15
C VAL A 221 -5.98 4.50 -5.50
N SER A 222 -5.05 4.94 -6.36
CA SER A 222 -4.87 4.36 -7.69
C SER A 222 -3.83 3.24 -7.68
N ILE A 223 -2.77 3.41 -6.89
CA ILE A 223 -1.64 2.48 -6.87
C ILE A 223 -1.30 2.13 -5.44
N ILE A 224 -1.10 0.84 -5.17
CA ILE A 224 -0.46 0.35 -3.95
C ILE A 224 0.86 -0.33 -4.32
N ALA A 225 1.92 0.05 -3.62
CA ALA A 225 3.24 -0.56 -3.74
C ALA A 225 3.64 -1.19 -2.40
N LEU A 226 4.23 -2.38 -2.42
CA LEU A 226 4.59 -3.13 -1.22
C LEU A 226 6.02 -3.67 -1.28
N THR A 227 6.77 -3.46 -0.21
CA THR A 227 8.15 -3.97 -0.05
C THR A 227 8.31 -4.80 1.23
N PRO A 228 7.54 -5.90 1.41
CA PRO A 228 7.52 -6.63 2.68
C PRO A 228 8.91 -7.16 3.09
N PRO A 229 9.14 -7.47 4.38
CA PRO A 229 10.46 -7.89 4.84
C PRO A 229 10.97 -9.17 4.15
N CYS A 230 12.09 -9.06 3.41
CA CYS A 230 12.60 -10.15 2.57
C CYS A 230 13.51 -11.16 3.32
N GLN A 231 13.78 -10.94 4.61
CA GLN A 231 14.82 -11.67 5.36
C GLN A 231 14.50 -13.17 5.54
N ALA A 232 13.20 -13.53 5.54
CA ALA A 232 12.78 -14.92 5.65
C ALA A 232 13.08 -15.73 4.38
N PHE A 233 13.22 -15.08 3.22
CA PHE A 233 13.37 -15.72 1.91
C PHE A 233 14.81 -15.65 1.35
N THR A 234 15.64 -14.74 1.85
CA THR A 234 16.99 -14.53 1.30
C THR A 234 17.91 -15.75 1.52
N PRO A 235 18.74 -16.14 0.52
CA PRO A 235 19.76 -17.18 0.68
C PRO A 235 20.82 -16.86 1.76
N SER A 236 21.00 -15.59 2.11
CA SER A 236 21.97 -15.18 3.13
C SER A 236 21.48 -15.41 4.57
N GLY A 237 20.21 -15.77 4.76
CA GLY A 237 19.61 -16.12 6.06
C GLY A 237 19.32 -17.61 6.20
N LEU A 238 18.54 -17.98 7.21
CA LEU A 238 18.09 -19.37 7.43
C LEU A 238 17.05 -19.84 6.39
N GLY A 239 16.45 -18.90 5.65
CA GLY A 239 15.50 -19.22 4.59
C GLY A 239 14.21 -19.88 5.08
N LYS A 240 13.78 -19.57 6.32
CA LYS A 240 12.61 -20.20 6.95
C LYS A 240 11.30 -19.97 6.20
N GLY A 241 11.16 -18.85 5.51
CA GLY A 241 10.01 -18.58 4.62
C GLY A 241 9.98 -19.49 3.38
N ARG A 242 11.02 -20.27 3.13
CA ARG A 242 11.07 -21.25 2.03
C ARG A 242 10.80 -22.68 2.49
N TYR A 243 10.47 -22.89 3.76
CA TYR A 243 10.05 -24.20 4.25
C TYR A 243 8.67 -24.52 3.70
N THR A 244 8.43 -25.79 3.36
CA THR A 244 7.17 -26.24 2.75
C THR A 244 5.95 -25.80 3.57
N GLY A 245 5.94 -26.05 4.88
CA GLY A 245 4.83 -25.63 5.74
C GLY A 245 4.62 -24.12 5.77
N ALA A 246 5.70 -23.31 5.76
CA ALA A 246 5.57 -21.86 5.70
C ALA A 246 4.95 -21.38 4.38
N ILE A 247 5.35 -21.98 3.25
CA ILE A 247 4.77 -21.68 1.94
C ILE A 247 3.30 -22.07 1.90
N GLU A 248 2.95 -23.27 2.39
CA GLU A 248 1.57 -23.77 2.44
C GLU A 248 0.67 -22.86 3.28
N THR A 249 1.10 -22.47 4.49
CA THR A 249 0.35 -21.54 5.34
C THR A 249 0.17 -20.18 4.67
N ILE A 250 1.21 -19.62 4.04
CA ILE A 250 1.11 -18.31 3.35
C ILE A 250 0.16 -18.41 2.15
N CYS A 251 0.27 -19.44 1.31
CA CYS A 251 -0.63 -19.65 0.18
C CYS A 251 -2.09 -19.85 0.63
N HIS A 252 -2.32 -20.54 1.74
CA HIS A 252 -3.65 -20.71 2.32
C HIS A 252 -4.24 -19.38 2.76
N VAL A 253 -3.50 -18.56 3.51
CA VAL A 253 -3.95 -17.23 3.94
C VAL A 253 -4.20 -16.31 2.74
N ILE A 254 -3.41 -16.42 1.67
CA ILE A 254 -3.65 -15.67 0.44
C ILE A 254 -5.03 -16.01 -0.15
N TRP A 255 -5.39 -17.29 -0.16
CA TRP A 255 -6.70 -17.75 -0.62
C TRP A 255 -7.84 -17.31 0.31
N GLU A 256 -7.67 -17.43 1.62
CA GLU A 256 -8.65 -16.94 2.62
C GLU A 256 -8.90 -15.43 2.49
N ALA A 257 -7.87 -14.64 2.15
CA ALA A 257 -8.06 -13.21 1.86
C ALA A 257 -8.98 -12.98 0.66
N GLY A 258 -8.91 -13.82 -0.38
CA GLY A 258 -9.84 -13.83 -1.50
C GLY A 258 -11.29 -14.13 -1.07
N ALA A 259 -11.46 -15.07 -0.15
CA ALA A 259 -12.76 -15.42 0.43
C ALA A 259 -13.35 -14.29 1.27
N ALA A 260 -12.57 -13.73 2.19
CA ALA A 260 -12.97 -12.64 3.07
C ALA A 260 -13.34 -11.37 2.29
N ALA A 261 -12.65 -11.10 1.18
CA ALA A 261 -12.93 -9.98 0.30
C ALA A 261 -14.12 -10.22 -0.66
N GLY A 262 -14.58 -11.48 -0.82
CA GLY A 262 -15.68 -11.83 -1.72
C GLY A 262 -15.27 -11.89 -3.20
N PHE A 263 -14.03 -12.32 -3.49
CA PHE A 263 -13.52 -12.45 -4.86
C PHE A 263 -13.28 -13.90 -5.30
N LEU A 264 -13.72 -14.89 -4.51
CA LEU A 264 -13.69 -16.28 -4.95
C LEU A 264 -14.71 -16.52 -6.07
N PRO A 265 -14.31 -17.07 -7.23
CA PRO A 265 -15.22 -17.40 -8.31
C PRO A 265 -16.32 -18.35 -7.87
N TRP A 266 -17.57 -18.00 -8.18
CA TRP A 266 -18.73 -18.83 -7.87
C TRP A 266 -19.78 -18.74 -8.99
N GLU A 267 -19.93 -19.85 -9.72
CA GLU A 267 -20.78 -19.94 -10.91
C GLU A 267 -22.28 -19.69 -10.65
N HIS A 268 -22.71 -19.76 -9.38
CA HIS A 268 -24.11 -19.58 -8.99
C HIS A 268 -24.43 -18.16 -8.49
N SER A 269 -23.47 -17.23 -8.51
CA SER A 269 -23.72 -15.82 -8.19
C SER A 269 -23.93 -14.98 -9.44
N GLU A 270 -24.81 -13.99 -9.33
CA GLU A 270 -25.05 -12.98 -10.37
C GLU A 270 -23.80 -12.14 -10.67
N THR A 271 -22.92 -11.94 -9.67
CA THR A 271 -21.66 -11.20 -9.84
C THR A 271 -20.52 -12.09 -10.36
N GLY A 272 -20.72 -13.41 -10.42
CA GLY A 272 -19.67 -14.39 -10.69
C GLY A 272 -18.76 -14.69 -9.50
N TYR A 273 -19.01 -14.07 -8.33
CA TYR A 273 -18.21 -14.22 -7.11
C TYR A 273 -19.06 -14.71 -5.92
N ALA A 274 -18.44 -15.48 -5.04
CA ALA A 274 -19.02 -15.86 -3.77
C ALA A 274 -19.28 -14.63 -2.89
N PRO A 275 -20.32 -14.65 -2.03
CA PRO A 275 -20.42 -13.68 -0.94
C PRO A 275 -19.14 -13.69 -0.09
N ARG A 276 -18.84 -12.55 0.55
CA ARG A 276 -17.76 -12.45 1.54
C ARG A 276 -17.95 -13.54 2.62
N SER A 277 -16.87 -14.18 3.05
CA SER A 277 -16.95 -15.25 4.08
C SER A 277 -17.47 -14.74 5.42
N GLY A 278 -17.28 -13.45 5.71
CA GLY A 278 -17.60 -12.83 7.01
C GLY A 278 -16.40 -12.78 7.96
N ASP A 279 -15.28 -13.42 7.60
CA ASP A 279 -14.06 -13.38 8.40
C ASP A 279 -13.44 -11.97 8.39
N THR A 280 -12.99 -11.54 9.56
CA THR A 280 -12.22 -10.32 9.73
C THR A 280 -10.80 -10.51 9.20
N TRP A 281 -10.12 -9.40 8.90
CA TRP A 281 -8.71 -9.45 8.49
C TRP A 281 -7.78 -10.05 9.55
N ASP A 282 -8.15 -9.95 10.83
CA ASP A 282 -7.40 -10.58 11.92
C ASP A 282 -7.59 -12.09 11.95
N GLU A 283 -8.80 -12.59 11.67
CA GLU A 283 -9.07 -14.03 11.52
C GLU A 283 -8.34 -14.61 10.30
N VAL A 284 -8.33 -13.89 9.18
CA VAL A 284 -7.56 -14.27 7.98
C VAL A 284 -6.06 -14.36 8.29
N ARG A 285 -5.52 -13.43 9.11
CA ARG A 285 -4.10 -13.44 9.50
C ARG A 285 -3.75 -14.47 10.56
N ALA A 286 -4.71 -14.94 11.35
CA ALA A 286 -4.46 -15.79 12.52
C ALA A 286 -3.58 -17.02 12.24
N PRO A 287 -3.71 -17.75 11.11
CA PRO A 287 -2.84 -18.90 10.80
C PRO A 287 -1.35 -18.54 10.66
N LEU A 288 -1.01 -17.29 10.34
CA LEU A 288 0.38 -16.84 10.17
C LEU A 288 1.18 -16.87 11.49
N ALA A 289 0.51 -16.92 12.65
CA ALA A 289 1.15 -17.01 13.96
C ALA A 289 1.95 -18.31 14.15
N GLU A 290 1.67 -19.35 13.35
CA GLU A 290 2.36 -20.64 13.39
C GLU A 290 3.72 -20.63 12.67
N LEU A 291 4.02 -19.56 11.92
CA LEU A 291 5.25 -19.45 11.15
C LEU A 291 6.48 -19.30 12.06
N GLU A 292 7.52 -20.10 11.80
CA GLU A 292 8.78 -20.01 12.55
C GLU A 292 9.51 -18.66 12.41
N ASP A 293 9.25 -17.93 11.33
CA ASP A 293 9.70 -16.56 11.12
C ASP A 293 8.48 -15.71 10.78
N PRO A 294 7.92 -14.94 11.74
CA PRO A 294 6.67 -14.21 11.54
C PRO A 294 6.77 -13.18 10.40
N ARG A 295 7.99 -12.74 10.06
CA ARG A 295 8.22 -11.82 8.93
C ARG A 295 7.89 -12.44 7.58
N ALA A 296 7.92 -13.78 7.46
CA ALA A 296 7.48 -14.46 6.25
C ALA A 296 5.98 -14.25 6.02
N GLY A 297 5.18 -14.19 7.09
CA GLY A 297 3.73 -14.01 7.03
C GLY A 297 3.30 -12.66 6.47
N LEU A 298 4.16 -11.64 6.55
CA LEU A 298 3.89 -10.32 5.96
C LEU A 298 3.77 -10.34 4.43
N MET A 299 4.09 -11.45 3.76
CA MET A 299 3.71 -11.67 2.36
C MET A 299 2.20 -11.72 2.15
N ALA A 300 1.40 -12.09 3.16
CA ALA A 300 -0.06 -12.05 3.06
C ALA A 300 -0.60 -10.62 2.91
N GLU A 301 0.09 -9.61 3.42
CA GLU A 301 -0.31 -8.20 3.25
C GLU A 301 -0.30 -7.76 1.79
N VAL A 302 0.44 -8.47 0.92
CA VAL A 302 0.46 -8.24 -0.53
C VAL A 302 -0.87 -8.53 -1.20
N ILE A 303 -1.73 -9.34 -0.59
CA ILE A 303 -3.09 -9.59 -1.09
C ILE A 303 -4.17 -8.98 -0.18
N ILE A 304 -4.00 -9.02 1.14
CA ILE A 304 -4.97 -8.48 2.09
C ILE A 304 -5.25 -7.00 1.81
N TRP A 305 -4.21 -6.17 1.64
CA TRP A 305 -4.39 -4.74 1.42
C TRP A 305 -5.08 -4.43 0.08
N PRO A 306 -4.57 -4.91 -1.08
CA PRO A 306 -5.25 -4.65 -2.34
C PRO A 306 -6.70 -5.14 -2.38
N LEU A 307 -6.98 -6.33 -1.83
CA LEU A 307 -8.34 -6.87 -1.84
C LEU A 307 -9.27 -6.13 -0.88
N GLY A 308 -8.82 -5.77 0.32
CA GLY A 308 -9.60 -4.92 1.22
C GLY A 308 -9.91 -3.55 0.58
N MET A 309 -8.90 -2.90 0.02
CA MET A 309 -9.09 -1.64 -0.71
C MET A 309 -10.06 -1.78 -1.90
N LEU A 310 -10.07 -2.92 -2.59
CA LEU A 310 -10.97 -3.17 -3.72
C LEU A 310 -12.39 -3.56 -3.29
N ALA A 311 -12.55 -4.23 -2.15
CA ALA A 311 -13.85 -4.63 -1.60
C ALA A 311 -14.73 -3.41 -1.23
N ARG A 312 -14.11 -2.24 -1.06
CA ARG A 312 -14.82 -0.97 -0.87
C ARG A 312 -15.56 -0.53 -2.13
N PRO A 313 -16.87 -0.23 -2.05
CA PRO A 313 -17.62 0.37 -3.14
C PRO A 313 -16.94 1.65 -3.66
N GLY A 314 -16.87 1.79 -4.99
CA GLY A 314 -16.25 2.96 -5.63
C GLY A 314 -14.71 2.94 -5.64
N SER A 315 -14.07 1.86 -5.20
CA SER A 315 -12.61 1.72 -5.27
C SER A 315 -12.08 1.87 -6.69
N ILE A 316 -11.06 2.73 -6.85
CA ILE A 316 -10.42 3.00 -8.15
C ILE A 316 -9.04 2.34 -8.28
N LEU A 317 -8.69 1.43 -7.37
CA LEU A 317 -7.39 0.77 -7.36
C LEU A 317 -7.13 0.10 -8.72
N GLU A 318 -6.08 0.54 -9.40
CA GLU A 318 -5.73 0.10 -10.75
C GLU A 318 -4.44 -0.71 -10.79
N CYS A 319 -3.56 -0.57 -9.79
CA CYS A 319 -2.25 -1.22 -9.81
C CYS A 319 -1.79 -1.68 -8.43
N VAL A 320 -1.30 -2.92 -8.38
CA VAL A 320 -0.53 -3.48 -7.27
C VAL A 320 0.90 -3.66 -7.75
N MET A 321 1.88 -3.14 -7.01
CA MET A 321 3.31 -3.29 -7.27
C MET A 321 3.98 -3.92 -6.06
N VAL A 322 4.87 -4.88 -6.28
CA VAL A 322 5.55 -5.59 -5.20
C VAL A 322 7.03 -5.70 -5.51
N GLU A 323 7.88 -5.45 -4.52
CA GLU A 323 9.30 -5.80 -4.56
C GLU A 323 9.61 -6.85 -3.48
N GLN A 324 10.41 -7.84 -3.87
CA GLN A 324 10.80 -8.94 -3.00
C GLN A 324 12.16 -9.54 -3.29
N SER A 325 12.60 -10.43 -2.40
CA SER A 325 13.76 -11.30 -2.62
C SER A 325 13.70 -11.98 -3.99
N SER A 326 14.81 -12.00 -4.73
CA SER A 326 14.92 -12.79 -5.97
C SER A 326 14.85 -14.31 -5.74
N ALA A 327 14.76 -14.74 -4.48
CA ALA A 327 14.58 -16.12 -4.05
C ALA A 327 13.19 -16.37 -3.43
N LEU A 328 12.20 -15.50 -3.71
CA LEU A 328 10.81 -15.73 -3.35
C LEU A 328 10.34 -17.08 -3.96
N PRO A 329 9.71 -17.97 -3.19
CA PRO A 329 9.14 -19.20 -3.73
C PRO A 329 8.09 -18.90 -4.80
N ARG A 330 8.18 -19.61 -5.94
CA ARG A 330 7.25 -19.43 -7.06
C ARG A 330 5.79 -19.71 -6.67
N GLN A 331 5.56 -20.63 -5.73
CA GLN A 331 4.22 -20.96 -5.24
C GLN A 331 3.52 -19.76 -4.59
N ILE A 332 4.26 -18.90 -3.90
CA ILE A 332 3.70 -17.68 -3.30
C ILE A 332 3.38 -16.67 -4.41
N GLU A 333 4.27 -16.49 -5.39
CA GLU A 333 4.01 -15.64 -6.57
C GLU A 333 2.79 -16.11 -7.36
N ASP A 334 2.70 -17.41 -7.67
CA ASP A 334 1.58 -18.00 -8.40
C ASP A 334 0.25 -17.83 -7.62
N ALA A 335 0.27 -17.97 -6.29
CA ALA A 335 -0.90 -17.74 -5.44
C ALA A 335 -1.34 -16.26 -5.45
N LEU A 336 -0.39 -15.32 -5.31
CA LEU A 336 -0.68 -13.88 -5.37
C LEU A 336 -1.30 -13.48 -6.71
N PHE A 337 -0.71 -13.91 -7.83
CA PHE A 337 -1.27 -13.62 -9.16
C PHE A 337 -2.59 -14.33 -9.40
N GLY A 338 -2.79 -15.53 -8.86
CA GLY A 338 -4.07 -16.24 -8.90
C GLY A 338 -5.19 -15.41 -8.29
N GLU A 339 -5.00 -14.91 -7.07
CA GLU A 339 -6.02 -14.12 -6.36
C GLU A 339 -6.21 -12.72 -6.97
N LEU A 340 -5.13 -12.03 -7.37
CA LEU A 340 -5.24 -10.76 -8.07
C LEU A 340 -5.98 -10.91 -9.42
N THR A 341 -5.73 -11.99 -10.16
CA THR A 341 -6.43 -12.23 -11.43
C THR A 341 -7.92 -12.49 -11.20
N GLN A 342 -8.26 -13.27 -10.16
CA GLN A 342 -9.66 -13.52 -9.77
C GLN A 342 -10.39 -12.21 -9.44
N ALA A 343 -9.74 -11.30 -8.72
CA ALA A 343 -10.27 -9.99 -8.35
C ALA A 343 -10.22 -8.93 -9.49
N GLY A 344 -9.83 -9.31 -10.72
CA GLY A 344 -9.95 -8.45 -11.90
C GLY A 344 -8.66 -7.78 -12.39
N TRP A 345 -7.50 -8.07 -11.79
CA TRP A 345 -6.21 -7.64 -12.32
C TRP A 345 -5.68 -8.65 -13.36
N HIS A 346 -6.19 -8.55 -14.58
CA HIS A 346 -5.92 -9.54 -15.63
C HIS A 346 -4.54 -9.42 -16.31
N THR A 347 -3.82 -8.32 -16.08
CA THR A 347 -2.46 -8.16 -16.58
C THR A 347 -1.48 -8.27 -15.41
N THR A 348 -0.83 -9.42 -15.28
CA THR A 348 0.19 -9.69 -14.27
C THR A 348 1.57 -9.77 -14.93
N GLU A 349 2.54 -9.09 -14.35
CA GLU A 349 3.90 -8.98 -14.88
C GLU A 349 4.91 -9.22 -13.75
N ALA A 350 6.04 -9.86 -14.06
CA ALA A 350 7.06 -10.09 -13.06
C ALA A 350 8.47 -10.11 -13.63
N TRP A 351 9.38 -9.38 -12.99
CA TRP A 351 10.77 -9.21 -13.42
C TRP A 351 11.75 -9.60 -12.33
N THR A 352 12.97 -9.95 -12.73
CA THR A 352 14.09 -10.06 -11.79
C THR A 352 15.18 -9.12 -12.25
N LEU A 353 15.34 -8.01 -11.53
CA LEU A 353 16.19 -6.90 -11.93
C LEU A 353 17.38 -6.79 -10.97
N ASP A 354 18.56 -6.45 -11.50
CA ASP A 354 19.74 -6.13 -10.70
C ASP A 354 20.02 -4.62 -10.80
N ALA A 355 20.07 -3.94 -9.65
CA ALA A 355 20.26 -2.49 -9.61
C ALA A 355 21.57 -2.00 -10.26
N VAL A 356 22.56 -2.89 -10.44
CA VAL A 356 23.79 -2.55 -11.18
C VAL A 356 23.52 -2.17 -12.64
N ASP A 357 22.50 -2.77 -13.27
CA ASP A 357 22.14 -2.49 -14.67
C ASP A 357 21.46 -1.11 -14.81
N TYR A 358 21.15 -0.48 -13.69
CA TYR A 358 20.51 0.84 -13.57
C TYR A 358 21.46 1.88 -12.95
N GLY A 359 22.77 1.58 -12.88
CA GLY A 359 23.80 2.50 -12.40
C GLY A 359 24.10 2.46 -10.90
N ALA A 360 23.63 1.46 -10.15
CA ALA A 360 23.89 1.31 -8.70
C ALA A 360 24.90 0.18 -8.38
N SER A 361 25.02 -0.18 -7.10
CA SER A 361 25.64 -1.45 -6.68
C SER A 361 24.71 -2.64 -6.94
N HIS A 362 25.27 -3.85 -7.00
CA HIS A 362 24.49 -5.07 -7.20
C HIS A 362 23.38 -5.21 -6.16
N ARG A 363 22.14 -5.34 -6.59
CA ARG A 363 21.00 -5.68 -5.76
C ARG A 363 19.95 -6.36 -6.63
N LYS A 364 20.04 -7.68 -6.72
CA LYS A 364 19.08 -8.51 -7.46
C LYS A 364 17.80 -8.70 -6.65
N ARG A 365 16.65 -8.36 -7.25
CA ARG A 365 15.32 -8.41 -6.62
C ARG A 365 14.24 -8.85 -7.60
N ARG A 366 13.17 -9.46 -7.06
CA ARG A 366 11.96 -9.83 -7.78
C ARG A 366 11.00 -8.64 -7.70
N PHE A 367 10.48 -8.23 -8.85
CA PHE A 367 9.41 -7.24 -8.95
C PHE A 367 8.19 -7.90 -9.56
N MET A 368 7.01 -7.57 -9.04
CA MET A 368 5.72 -8.04 -9.55
C MET A 368 4.79 -6.84 -9.71
N ALA A 369 3.98 -6.84 -10.76
CA ALA A 369 2.93 -5.86 -10.96
C ALA A 369 1.64 -6.54 -11.42
N ALA A 370 0.50 -6.02 -11.00
CA ALA A 370 -0.81 -6.43 -11.47
C ALA A 370 -1.62 -5.19 -11.84
N HIS A 371 -2.26 -5.20 -13.00
CA HIS A 371 -2.99 -4.06 -13.55
C HIS A 371 -4.45 -4.40 -13.82
N ARG A 372 -5.34 -3.48 -13.44
CA ARG A 372 -6.77 -3.50 -13.70
C ARG A 372 -7.14 -2.33 -14.61
N GLY A 373 -8.12 -2.54 -15.48
CA GLY A 373 -8.61 -1.53 -16.42
C GLY A 373 -8.00 -1.67 -17.82
N ALA A 374 -8.09 -0.59 -18.60
CA ALA A 374 -7.65 -0.60 -20.00
C ALA A 374 -6.13 -0.81 -20.12
N GLU A 375 -5.73 -1.50 -21.19
CA GLU A 375 -4.32 -1.67 -21.53
C GLU A 375 -3.63 -0.31 -21.67
N LYS A 376 -2.49 -0.17 -21.01
CA LYS A 376 -1.60 0.99 -21.15
C LYS A 376 -0.56 0.70 -22.24
N PRO A 377 0.00 1.74 -22.91
CA PRO A 377 1.14 1.57 -23.80
C PRO A 377 2.25 0.76 -23.13
N PHE A 378 2.87 -0.15 -23.89
CA PHE A 378 3.99 -0.93 -23.39
C PHE A 378 5.21 -0.04 -23.17
N VAL A 379 5.82 -0.13 -21.99
CA VAL A 379 7.05 0.57 -21.61
C VAL A 379 7.97 -0.49 -21.01
N ASP A 380 9.12 -0.77 -21.61
CA ASP A 380 10.04 -1.75 -21.04
C ASP A 380 10.61 -1.21 -19.72
N VAL A 381 10.79 -2.09 -18.73
CA VAL A 381 11.46 -1.76 -17.47
C VAL A 381 12.97 -1.95 -17.58
N VAL A 382 13.44 -2.69 -18.58
CA VAL A 382 14.86 -2.95 -18.83
C VAL A 382 15.42 -1.84 -19.72
N PRO A 383 16.54 -1.20 -19.35
CA PRO A 383 17.13 -0.16 -20.19
C PRO A 383 17.67 -0.77 -21.50
N ALA A 384 17.65 0.00 -22.58
CA ALA A 384 18.09 -0.45 -23.90
C ALA A 384 19.55 -0.96 -23.91
N ALA A 385 20.38 -0.38 -23.04
CA ALA A 385 21.69 -0.91 -22.67
C ALA A 385 21.92 -0.64 -21.17
N PRO A 386 22.68 -1.50 -20.46
CA PRO A 386 22.98 -1.28 -19.05
C PRO A 386 23.50 0.14 -18.80
N ILE A 387 22.89 0.82 -17.83
CA ILE A 387 23.31 2.16 -17.45
C ILE A 387 24.66 2.02 -16.71
N PRO A 388 25.71 2.76 -17.10
CA PRO A 388 27.02 2.63 -16.45
C PRO A 388 26.90 2.77 -14.94
N ALA A 389 27.39 1.77 -14.21
CA ALA A 389 27.49 1.80 -12.75
C ALA A 389 28.89 2.26 -12.33
N PRO A 390 29.01 3.12 -11.30
CA PRO A 390 30.31 3.51 -10.78
C PRO A 390 31.02 2.32 -10.12
N THR A 391 32.35 2.37 -10.10
CA THR A 391 33.14 1.47 -9.25
C THR A 391 32.96 1.85 -7.78
N PHE A 392 33.21 0.91 -6.87
CA PHE A 392 33.19 1.21 -5.44
C PHE A 392 34.15 2.36 -5.10
N ALA A 393 35.37 2.34 -5.67
CA ALA A 393 36.37 3.38 -5.49
C ALA A 393 35.86 4.78 -5.92
N GLN A 394 35.14 4.86 -7.05
CA GLN A 394 34.52 6.12 -7.50
C GLN A 394 33.46 6.63 -6.52
N VAL A 395 32.63 5.74 -5.97
CA VAL A 395 31.58 6.14 -5.02
C VAL A 395 32.18 6.65 -3.70
N VAL A 396 33.21 5.99 -3.18
CA VAL A 396 33.79 6.32 -1.87
C VAL A 396 34.96 7.30 -1.93
N GLY A 397 35.40 7.69 -3.13
CA GLY A 397 36.51 8.61 -3.34
C GLY A 397 37.91 8.01 -3.13
N TRP A 398 38.05 6.69 -3.29
CA TRP A 398 39.36 6.02 -3.16
C TRP A 398 40.12 5.96 -4.51
N PRO A 399 41.46 5.87 -4.48
CA PRO A 399 42.25 5.59 -5.67
C PRO A 399 41.92 4.22 -6.28
N THR A 400 42.23 4.05 -7.58
CA THR A 400 42.14 2.74 -8.24
C THR A 400 43.18 1.75 -7.69
N GLY A 401 42.93 0.45 -7.83
CA GLY A 401 43.79 -0.64 -7.36
C GLY A 401 43.55 -1.04 -5.90
N ARG A 402 42.54 -0.44 -5.24
CA ARG A 402 42.22 -0.70 -3.84
C ARG A 402 41.41 -1.99 -3.67
N THR A 403 41.49 -2.57 -2.47
CA THR A 403 40.68 -3.71 -2.05
C THR A 403 39.99 -3.36 -0.75
N TYR A 404 38.71 -3.68 -0.64
CA TYR A 404 37.93 -3.44 0.58
C TYR A 404 37.53 -4.75 1.25
N LEU A 405 37.44 -4.72 2.58
CA LEU A 405 37.06 -5.82 3.45
C LEU A 405 35.62 -5.64 3.93
N THR A 406 34.73 -6.58 3.62
CA THR A 406 33.29 -6.46 3.93
C THR A 406 32.93 -6.63 5.41
N ARG A 407 33.92 -6.89 6.27
CA ARG A 407 33.77 -6.90 7.73
C ARG A 407 34.96 -6.23 8.46
N GLY A 408 35.72 -5.42 7.75
CA GLY A 408 36.90 -4.73 8.26
C GLY A 408 38.05 -5.67 8.60
N HIS A 409 39.06 -5.13 9.30
CA HIS A 409 40.22 -5.89 9.78
C HIS A 409 39.84 -6.76 10.98
N ARG A 410 39.47 -8.02 10.71
CA ARG A 410 39.16 -9.00 11.75
C ARG A 410 40.35 -9.90 12.05
N PRO A 411 40.44 -10.41 13.31
CA PRO A 411 41.43 -11.43 13.64
C PRO A 411 41.31 -12.63 12.69
N VAL A 412 42.47 -13.16 12.29
CA VAL A 412 42.56 -14.39 11.51
C VAL A 412 42.26 -15.57 12.43
N ASP A 413 41.43 -16.49 11.96
CA ASP A 413 41.21 -17.77 12.62
C ASP A 413 42.49 -18.64 12.47
N PRO A 414 43.18 -18.96 13.57
CA PRO A 414 44.41 -19.73 13.51
C PRO A 414 44.23 -21.15 12.95
N ALA A 415 43.02 -21.71 12.96
CA ALA A 415 42.75 -23.04 12.41
C ALA A 415 42.59 -23.03 10.88
N THR A 416 42.08 -21.93 10.29
CA THR A 416 41.77 -21.86 8.86
C THR A 416 42.67 -20.90 8.08
N GLY A 417 43.45 -20.06 8.77
CA GLY A 417 44.28 -19.02 8.16
C GLY A 417 43.49 -17.90 7.49
N ARG A 418 42.17 -17.83 7.70
CA ARG A 418 41.26 -16.83 7.10
C ARG A 418 40.75 -15.85 8.14
N ALA A 419 40.45 -14.62 7.74
CA ALA A 419 39.76 -13.67 8.61
C ALA A 419 38.45 -14.27 9.15
N LYS A 420 38.09 -13.98 10.41
CA LYS A 420 36.84 -14.45 11.04
C LYS A 420 35.59 -13.79 10.42
N GLY A 421 35.21 -14.29 9.25
CA GLY A 421 34.06 -13.86 8.45
C GLY A 421 34.32 -12.62 7.59
N GLY A 422 33.44 -12.39 6.61
CA GLY A 422 33.62 -11.35 5.59
C GLY A 422 34.48 -11.83 4.43
N GLY A 423 34.65 -10.98 3.42
CA GLY A 423 35.48 -11.24 2.25
C GLY A 423 36.19 -9.98 1.78
N SER A 424 37.21 -10.15 0.95
CA SER A 424 37.84 -9.06 0.21
C SER A 424 37.19 -8.91 -1.17
N ARG A 425 37.16 -7.68 -1.67
CA ARG A 425 36.61 -7.30 -2.97
C ARG A 425 37.46 -6.19 -3.57
N SER A 426 37.65 -6.23 -4.89
CA SER A 426 38.28 -5.11 -5.60
C SER A 426 37.38 -3.89 -5.51
N ALA A 427 37.96 -2.72 -5.23
CA ALA A 427 37.27 -1.44 -5.27
C ALA A 427 37.13 -0.90 -6.71
N ASP A 428 37.83 -1.49 -7.68
CA ASP A 428 37.79 -1.09 -9.10
C ASP A 428 36.59 -1.67 -9.86
N LEU A 429 35.71 -2.40 -9.17
CA LEU A 429 34.47 -2.93 -9.70
C LEU A 429 33.29 -2.28 -9.00
N SER A 430 32.11 -2.34 -9.64
CA SER A 430 30.85 -1.99 -8.97
C SER A 430 30.67 -2.82 -7.71
N SER A 431 30.09 -2.21 -6.67
CA SER A 431 30.03 -2.88 -5.38
C SER A 431 29.11 -4.09 -5.40
N THR A 432 29.46 -5.06 -4.57
CA THR A 432 28.54 -6.15 -4.21
C THR A 432 27.29 -5.60 -3.50
N CYS A 433 26.30 -6.47 -3.24
CA CYS A 433 25.13 -6.08 -2.48
C CYS A 433 25.50 -5.49 -1.13
N VAL A 434 25.10 -4.25 -0.94
CA VAL A 434 25.19 -3.55 0.34
C VAL A 434 24.31 -4.32 1.32
N THR A 435 24.89 -4.67 2.45
CA THR A 435 24.22 -5.33 3.55
C THR A 435 24.38 -4.47 4.79
N ALA A 436 23.59 -4.75 5.83
CA ALA A 436 23.63 -3.99 7.07
C ALA A 436 25.01 -3.91 7.75
N THR A 437 25.97 -4.75 7.36
CA THR A 437 27.35 -4.70 7.87
C THR A 437 28.26 -3.73 7.11
N ALA A 438 27.73 -2.97 6.14
CA ALA A 438 28.48 -1.98 5.36
C ALA A 438 29.14 -0.90 6.22
N TYR A 439 28.59 -0.59 7.40
CA TYR A 439 29.22 0.30 8.36
C TYR A 439 30.62 -0.13 8.83
N GLY A 440 30.96 -1.41 8.66
CA GLY A 440 32.27 -1.96 9.00
C GLY A 440 33.16 -2.21 7.79
N TRP A 441 32.76 -1.77 6.60
CA TRP A 441 33.58 -1.94 5.40
C TRP A 441 34.76 -1.00 5.45
N ALA A 442 35.95 -1.53 5.16
CA ALA A 442 37.20 -0.79 5.28
C ALA A 442 38.21 -1.17 4.21
N ASP A 443 39.08 -0.24 3.86
CA ASP A 443 40.22 -0.47 2.98
C ASP A 443 41.18 -1.51 3.60
N SER A 444 41.64 -2.45 2.78
CA SER A 444 42.45 -3.57 3.26
C SER A 444 43.87 -3.18 3.65
N GLU A 445 44.39 -2.05 3.19
CA GLU A 445 45.76 -1.61 3.50
C GLU A 445 45.79 -0.59 4.63
N THR A 446 44.93 0.43 4.54
CA THR A 446 44.91 1.58 5.44
C THR A 446 43.96 1.39 6.62
N GLY A 447 42.96 0.51 6.47
CA GLY A 447 41.88 0.35 7.46
C GLY A 447 40.87 1.50 7.46
N GLU A 448 40.94 2.43 6.52
CA GLU A 448 39.97 3.51 6.34
C GLU A 448 38.57 2.94 6.13
N THR A 449 37.59 3.37 6.94
CA THR A 449 36.20 2.91 6.85
C THR A 449 35.36 3.85 6.00
N ILE A 450 34.38 3.31 5.29
CA ILE A 450 33.41 4.12 4.53
C ILE A 450 32.42 4.83 5.46
N SER A 451 31.90 5.97 4.99
CA SER A 451 30.89 6.77 5.70
C SER A 451 29.46 6.30 5.44
N GLN A 452 28.49 6.81 6.20
CA GLN A 452 27.06 6.56 5.91
C GLN A 452 26.63 7.18 4.56
N SER A 453 27.21 8.32 4.17
CA SER A 453 26.97 8.94 2.86
C SER A 453 27.39 7.98 1.75
N ASP A 454 28.57 7.37 1.87
CA ASP A 454 29.07 6.39 0.91
C ASP A 454 28.14 5.19 0.79
N ILE A 455 27.65 4.67 1.93
CA ILE A 455 26.70 3.55 1.95
C ILE A 455 25.39 3.92 1.23
N GLY A 456 24.86 5.12 1.45
CA GLY A 456 23.66 5.61 0.76
C GLY A 456 23.87 5.76 -0.74
N ARG A 457 25.00 6.36 -1.16
CA ARG A 457 25.36 6.50 -2.57
C ARG A 457 25.53 5.17 -3.26
N LEU A 458 26.10 4.15 -2.59
CA LEU A 458 26.23 2.81 -3.16
C LEU A 458 24.87 2.19 -3.54
N VAL A 459 23.79 2.53 -2.83
CA VAL A 459 22.43 2.04 -3.09
C VAL A 459 21.54 3.03 -3.85
N GLY A 460 22.12 4.09 -4.42
CA GLY A 460 21.43 5.02 -5.32
C GLY A 460 20.82 6.26 -4.67
N PHE A 461 21.16 6.57 -3.41
CA PHE A 461 20.66 7.75 -2.71
C PHE A 461 21.67 8.91 -2.76
N PRO A 462 21.22 10.18 -2.71
CA PRO A 462 22.09 11.34 -2.65
C PRO A 462 23.08 11.32 -1.48
N ALA A 463 24.22 11.99 -1.64
CA ALA A 463 25.27 12.04 -0.62
C ALA A 463 24.79 12.72 0.68
N ASP A 464 23.95 13.73 0.54
CA ASP A 464 23.34 14.52 1.61
C ASP A 464 21.99 13.94 2.09
N PHE A 465 21.61 12.74 1.64
CA PHE A 465 20.36 12.11 2.05
C PHE A 465 20.29 12.00 3.59
N PRO A 466 19.19 12.41 4.24
CA PRO A 466 19.15 12.70 5.68
C PRO A 466 18.96 11.43 6.53
N TRP A 467 19.88 10.47 6.40
CA TRP A 467 19.89 9.23 7.17
C TRP A 467 19.84 9.50 8.68
N THR A 468 18.72 9.14 9.30
CA THR A 468 18.38 9.45 10.69
C THR A 468 18.24 8.17 11.53
N HIS A 469 18.36 8.33 12.85
CA HIS A 469 18.17 7.26 13.81
C HIS A 469 17.38 7.77 15.02
N VAL A 470 16.39 6.98 15.43
CA VAL A 470 15.65 7.17 16.68
C VAL A 470 16.24 6.21 17.72
N GLY A 471 16.84 6.74 18.78
CA GLY A 471 17.45 5.95 19.84
C GLY A 471 18.69 6.60 20.45
N ARG A 472 19.47 5.83 21.22
CA ARG A 472 20.70 6.30 21.87
C ARG A 472 21.91 6.14 20.95
N GLY A 473 22.80 7.13 20.97
CA GLY A 473 24.06 7.10 20.23
C GLY A 473 23.91 7.46 18.76
N ARG A 474 24.91 7.14 17.94
CA ARG A 474 24.99 7.59 16.54
C ARG A 474 24.18 6.76 15.54
N GLY A 475 23.58 5.65 15.96
CA GLY A 475 22.73 4.80 15.10
C GLY A 475 23.43 4.22 13.86
N VAL A 476 24.76 4.06 13.89
CA VAL A 476 25.56 3.71 12.69
C VAL A 476 25.08 2.41 12.03
N ARG A 477 24.82 1.37 12.83
CA ARG A 477 24.30 0.10 12.33
C ARG A 477 22.88 0.24 11.77
N ASN A 478 22.02 1.01 12.44
CA ASN A 478 20.63 1.22 12.01
C ASN A 478 20.57 1.94 10.66
N LYS A 479 21.36 3.00 10.49
CA LYS A 479 21.41 3.74 9.21
C LYS A 479 21.97 2.90 8.06
N ALA A 480 22.98 2.06 8.34
CA ALA A 480 23.47 1.11 7.34
C ALA A 480 22.45 0.01 7.01
N GLN A 481 21.64 -0.43 7.99
CA GLN A 481 20.53 -1.36 7.76
C GLN A 481 19.45 -0.73 6.87
N GLN A 482 19.06 0.52 7.13
CA GLN A 482 18.08 1.24 6.30
C GLN A 482 18.52 1.29 4.83
N ALA A 483 19.76 1.68 4.56
CA ALA A 483 20.32 1.69 3.20
C ALA A 483 20.38 0.28 2.57
N ALA A 484 20.71 -0.74 3.37
CA ALA A 484 20.75 -2.12 2.90
C ALA A 484 19.38 -2.74 2.62
N ASP A 485 18.31 -2.25 3.26
CA ASP A 485 16.95 -2.75 3.07
C ASP A 485 16.19 -1.97 1.99
N ALA A 486 16.59 -0.73 1.70
CA ALA A 486 15.97 0.11 0.69
C ALA A 486 15.90 -0.52 -0.71
N VAL A 487 14.83 -0.19 -1.45
CA VAL A 487 14.78 -0.37 -2.90
C VAL A 487 15.68 0.67 -3.57
N CYS A 488 16.36 0.28 -4.65
CA CYS A 488 17.15 1.21 -5.45
C CYS A 488 16.22 2.24 -6.14
N PRO A 489 16.40 3.56 -5.94
CA PRO A 489 15.55 4.57 -6.56
C PRO A 489 15.50 4.50 -8.09
N MET A 490 16.60 4.15 -8.75
CA MET A 490 16.67 4.03 -10.21
C MET A 490 15.84 2.86 -10.74
N VAL A 491 15.85 1.72 -10.04
CA VAL A 491 14.99 0.57 -10.39
C VAL A 491 13.52 0.93 -10.14
N SER A 492 13.25 1.66 -9.06
CA SER A 492 11.90 2.17 -8.79
C SER A 492 11.40 3.09 -9.89
N ALA A 493 12.24 3.98 -10.43
CA ALA A 493 11.87 4.84 -11.55
C ALA A 493 11.53 4.03 -12.80
N ALA A 494 12.27 2.96 -13.11
CA ALA A 494 11.93 2.08 -14.23
C ALA A 494 10.56 1.39 -14.05
N ILE A 495 10.30 0.83 -12.87
CA ILE A 495 9.03 0.16 -12.57
C ILE A 495 7.85 1.14 -12.60
N PHE A 496 7.99 2.32 -11.98
CA PHE A 496 6.91 3.31 -12.05
C PHE A 496 6.78 3.95 -13.42
N GLY A 497 7.86 4.01 -14.22
CA GLY A 497 7.81 4.38 -15.62
C GLY A 497 6.88 3.45 -16.40
N ARG A 498 7.02 2.13 -16.18
CA ARG A 498 6.07 1.12 -16.69
C ARG A 498 4.64 1.33 -16.20
N ILE A 499 4.45 1.52 -14.89
CA ILE A 499 3.12 1.64 -14.27
C ILE A 499 2.38 2.90 -14.75
N LEU A 500 3.10 4.01 -14.90
CA LEU A 500 2.55 5.30 -15.31
C LEU A 500 2.53 5.49 -16.82
N GLY A 501 3.21 4.64 -17.59
CA GLY A 501 3.34 4.77 -19.05
C GLY A 501 4.31 5.88 -19.47
N ASP A 502 5.30 6.19 -18.63
CA ASP A 502 6.33 7.20 -18.90
C ASP A 502 7.47 6.57 -19.71
N THR A 503 7.48 6.83 -21.02
CA THR A 503 8.49 6.31 -21.96
C THR A 503 9.87 6.93 -21.78
N ASP A 504 9.99 8.03 -21.03
CA ASP A 504 11.24 8.77 -20.84
C ASP A 504 11.99 8.38 -19.56
N TRP A 505 11.49 7.38 -18.82
CA TRP A 505 12.07 6.95 -17.55
C TRP A 505 13.58 6.67 -17.66
N GLU A 506 14.04 6.03 -18.76
CA GLU A 506 15.45 5.67 -18.93
C GLU A 506 16.32 6.93 -19.02
N THR A 507 15.88 7.92 -19.79
CA THR A 507 16.56 9.22 -19.91
C THR A 507 16.68 9.90 -18.55
N LYS A 508 15.60 9.87 -17.75
CA LYS A 508 15.57 10.46 -16.40
C LYS A 508 16.51 9.73 -15.44
N VAL A 509 16.54 8.39 -15.48
CA VAL A 509 17.50 7.60 -14.68
C VAL A 509 18.93 7.88 -15.09
N ARG A 510 19.24 7.96 -16.39
CA ARG A 510 20.59 8.30 -16.89
C ARG A 510 21.03 9.69 -16.43
N ALA A 511 20.13 10.67 -16.41
CA ALA A 511 20.39 12.01 -15.89
C ALA A 511 20.66 11.98 -14.37
N TYR A 512 19.85 11.25 -13.61
CA TYR A 512 20.04 11.10 -12.16
C TYR A 512 21.36 10.40 -11.81
N VAL A 513 21.74 9.34 -12.53
CA VAL A 513 23.02 8.64 -12.33
C VAL A 513 24.21 9.57 -12.64
N HIS A 514 24.09 10.40 -13.68
CA HIS A 514 25.10 11.41 -13.98
C HIS A 514 25.22 12.44 -12.85
N GLU A 515 24.10 12.96 -12.34
CA GLU A 515 24.10 13.90 -11.22
C GLU A 515 24.69 13.29 -9.93
N LEU A 516 24.34 12.03 -9.64
CA LEU A 516 24.72 11.35 -8.40
C LEU A 516 26.22 10.98 -8.33
N TYR A 517 26.81 10.61 -9.49
CA TYR A 517 28.17 10.06 -9.54
C TYR A 517 29.14 10.83 -10.44
N GLY A 518 28.66 11.76 -11.27
CA GLY A 518 29.49 12.47 -12.25
C GLY A 518 30.00 11.60 -13.40
N ILE A 519 29.35 10.47 -13.67
CA ILE A 519 29.73 9.55 -14.75
C ILE A 519 28.94 9.83 -16.02
N GLU A 520 29.58 9.65 -17.18
CA GLU A 520 28.92 9.77 -18.49
C GLU A 520 28.01 8.57 -18.71
N THR A 521 26.71 8.80 -18.86
CA THR A 521 25.69 7.75 -19.00
C THR A 521 25.20 7.57 -20.44
N GLY A 522 25.71 8.37 -21.38
CA GLY A 522 25.35 8.31 -22.80
C GLY A 522 23.96 8.87 -23.07
N THR A 523 23.88 10.11 -23.56
CA THR A 523 22.62 10.80 -23.86
C THR A 523 22.46 10.95 -25.37
N LYS A 524 21.86 9.97 -26.04
CA LYS A 524 21.13 10.25 -27.28
C LYS A 524 19.94 9.29 -27.37
N ALA A 525 18.76 9.83 -27.09
CA ALA A 525 17.56 9.34 -27.72
C ALA A 525 17.83 9.33 -29.23
N ALA A 526 17.58 8.20 -29.90
CA ALA A 526 17.40 8.25 -31.34
C ALA A 526 16.26 9.24 -31.58
N GLU A 527 16.49 10.28 -32.39
CA GLU A 527 15.36 10.99 -32.98
C GLU A 527 14.44 9.93 -33.59
N PRO A 528 13.12 9.99 -33.36
CA PRO A 528 12.23 9.05 -33.99
C PRO A 528 12.50 9.12 -35.49
N GLU A 529 12.91 8.01 -36.08
CA GLU A 529 13.01 7.88 -37.52
C GLU A 529 11.64 8.32 -38.06
N GLN A 530 11.60 9.50 -38.65
CA GLN A 530 10.43 9.95 -39.38
C GLN A 530 10.31 8.97 -40.53
N LEU A 531 9.48 7.95 -40.35
CA LEU A 531 9.04 7.07 -41.41
C LEU A 531 8.40 7.98 -42.46
N ASP A 532 9.18 8.30 -43.49
CA ASP A 532 8.75 9.07 -44.64
C ASP A 532 7.81 8.18 -45.45
N LEU A 533 6.57 8.05 -44.94
CA LEU A 533 5.48 7.26 -45.49
C LEU A 533 4.92 7.84 -46.80
N PHE A 534 5.47 8.96 -47.26
CA PHE A 534 5.17 9.58 -48.54
C PHE A 534 6.44 9.73 -49.35
N GLY A 535 6.89 8.60 -49.92
CA GLY A 535 7.76 8.62 -51.08
C GLY A 535 7.20 9.61 -52.11
N GLY A 536 8.06 10.56 -52.52
CA GLY A 536 7.68 11.74 -53.30
C GLY A 536 6.73 11.43 -54.45
N GLU A 537 5.69 12.26 -54.57
CA GLU A 537 4.78 12.25 -55.71
C GLU A 537 5.58 12.32 -57.03
N PRO A 538 5.39 11.38 -57.96
CA PRO A 538 6.01 11.49 -59.27
C PRO A 538 5.41 12.66 -60.04
N GLU A 539 6.27 13.56 -60.53
CA GLU A 539 5.87 14.69 -61.38
C GLU A 539 5.02 14.21 -62.59
N PRO A 540 3.93 14.94 -62.94
CA PRO A 540 3.09 14.57 -64.06
C PRO A 540 3.82 14.82 -65.39
N THR A 541 4.09 13.73 -66.11
CA THR A 541 4.61 13.75 -67.48
C THR A 541 3.58 14.34 -68.45
N ALA A 542 3.89 15.51 -68.99
CA ALA A 542 3.14 16.15 -70.06
C ALA A 542 3.53 15.57 -71.42
N THR A 543 2.67 14.76 -72.06
CA THR A 543 2.50 14.64 -73.53
C THR A 543 1.33 13.68 -73.81
N ALA A 544 0.10 14.16 -74.07
CA ALA A 544 -0.45 14.67 -75.33
C ALA A 544 -0.89 13.58 -76.33
N ALA A 545 -2.20 13.29 -76.35
CA ALA A 545 -3.08 13.18 -77.53
C ALA A 545 -4.54 12.96 -77.06
#